data_AF-A0A8K0PQ18-F1
#
_entry.id   AF-A0A8K0PQ18-F1
#
_cell.length_a   1.000
_cell.length_b   1.000
_cell.length_c   1.000
_cell.angle_alpha   90.00
_cell.angle_beta   90.00
_cell.angle_gamma   90.00
#
_symmetry.space_group_name_H-M   'P 1'
#
loop_
_entity.id
_entity.type
_entity.pdbx_description
1 polymer ?
#
loop_
_entity_poly.entity_id
_entity_poly.type
_entity_poly.pdbx_seq_one_letter_code
_entity_poly.pdbx_strand_id
1 'polypeptide(L)'
;MRKILVKLRRLTRPGKLAKSDENQSTPAQCPKAATPADTSAGATQGDVERAQQRLETQQQPDGHLDSQAEAAVVESTAADGTRRGEPHKAVVSRLETLPAELRRQILFAISDISGLDDMSAITCASPVFWQQYQLDRKALLKHALHTTLDTVVVDAYAVKTTALVCYTKDTARKSAVYQAIDDYKISRSGVPGLILRESSEQDLLSMANFFRSVVRPLALRYATDTLHKFDTFSDVEISLSKMEQTRILRALYRFQLYCNLFRDWPSSRQDPELEIESTEKLALFFGLFRPWEVEEIDSIYAAMFRKYEEVFDAIAWDLHRDNPRFDFWGYPNTPPGAWHLEEDGFFREYTRQGTAERGLSLFYKVLCINDHDDLVETMDDNMAGSGGYEHIMDTTTQFNRRVEYPQEGDLAEEYRERLPFAGDREDAPPLAWVIMWKGRYSNWYGGYIPQVFKLRGYVFWDRERLVKEAIKGPFLRAREEHQRDFIIV
;
A
#
# COMPACT_ATOMS: atom_id res chain seq x y z
N MET A 1 -29.47 17.87 -19.32
CA MET A 1 -29.57 18.17 -17.88
C MET A 1 -30.45 19.37 -17.49
N ARG A 2 -30.54 20.49 -18.25
CA ARG A 2 -31.40 21.66 -17.86
C ARG A 2 -32.92 21.40 -17.76
N LYS A 3 -33.48 20.35 -18.39
CA LYS A 3 -34.92 20.05 -18.35
C LYS A 3 -35.38 19.28 -17.09
N ILE A 4 -34.46 18.66 -16.35
CA ILE A 4 -34.78 17.94 -15.10
C ILE A 4 -34.78 18.90 -13.90
N LEU A 5 -33.93 19.93 -13.92
CA LEU A 5 -33.83 20.97 -12.88
C LEU A 5 -35.08 21.87 -12.73
N VAL A 6 -35.91 22.01 -13.77
CA VAL A 6 -37.15 22.81 -13.70
C VAL A 6 -38.30 22.04 -13.03
N LYS A 7 -38.25 20.70 -13.02
CA LYS A 7 -39.34 19.87 -12.49
C LYS A 7 -39.24 19.67 -10.97
N LEU A 8 -38.05 19.72 -10.38
CA LEU A 8 -37.83 19.54 -8.94
C LEU A 8 -38.03 20.82 -8.10
N ARG A 9 -38.01 22.01 -8.70
CA ARG A 9 -38.28 23.29 -7.99
C ARG A 9 -39.78 23.58 -7.74
N ARG A 10 -40.70 22.74 -8.23
CA ARG A 10 -42.15 22.91 -8.02
C ARG A 10 -42.73 22.16 -6.82
N LEU A 11 -41.93 21.37 -6.09
CA LEU A 11 -42.45 20.52 -5.00
C LEU A 11 -42.16 21.01 -3.58
N THR A 12 -41.55 22.18 -3.40
CA THR A 12 -41.27 22.71 -2.06
C THR A 12 -41.66 24.19 -1.94
N ARG A 13 -42.92 24.42 -1.56
CA ARG A 13 -43.33 25.62 -0.82
C ARG A 13 -44.16 25.23 0.40
N PRO A 14 -43.94 25.86 1.58
CA PRO A 14 -44.64 25.52 2.81
C PRO A 14 -45.94 26.32 2.95
N GLY A 15 -47.01 25.67 3.42
CA GLY A 15 -48.31 26.25 3.71
C GLY A 15 -48.85 25.78 5.06
N LYS A 16 -49.22 26.75 5.89
CA LYS A 16 -49.56 26.69 7.32
C LYS A 16 -50.96 26.13 7.64
N LEU A 17 -51.05 25.56 8.86
CA LEU A 17 -52.12 25.64 9.90
C LEU A 17 -53.57 25.20 9.59
N ALA A 18 -54.07 24.22 10.36
CA ALA A 18 -55.31 24.33 11.16
C ALA A 18 -55.42 23.21 12.23
N LYS A 19 -56.09 23.55 13.34
CA LYS A 19 -56.27 22.84 14.62
C LYS A 19 -57.43 21.83 14.62
N SER A 20 -57.42 20.94 15.62
CA SER A 20 -58.53 20.34 16.43
C SER A 20 -58.33 18.83 16.56
N ASP A 21 -58.61 18.09 17.63
CA ASP A 21 -58.87 18.31 19.05
C ASP A 21 -58.79 16.89 19.69
N GLU A 22 -58.51 16.88 21.00
CA GLU A 22 -58.74 15.86 22.04
C GLU A 22 -59.32 14.47 21.68
N ASN A 23 -58.67 13.38 22.13
CA ASN A 23 -59.15 12.59 23.29
C ASN A 23 -58.23 11.41 23.73
N GLN A 24 -57.80 11.49 25.00
CA GLN A 24 -57.77 10.48 26.08
C GLN A 24 -57.49 8.97 25.82
N SER A 25 -56.44 8.45 26.49
CA SER A 25 -56.48 7.39 27.53
C SER A 25 -55.29 6.39 27.50
N THR A 26 -54.35 6.59 28.43
CA THR A 26 -53.65 5.71 29.42
C THR A 26 -53.60 4.15 29.31
N PRO A 27 -52.75 3.42 30.11
CA PRO A 27 -51.53 2.78 29.61
C PRO A 27 -51.38 1.27 29.99
N ALA A 28 -50.44 0.57 29.35
CA ALA A 28 -49.83 -0.70 29.82
C ALA A 28 -48.68 -1.06 28.86
N GLN A 29 -47.58 -1.73 29.16
CA GLN A 29 -46.94 -2.30 30.35
C GLN A 29 -45.55 -2.76 29.86
N CYS A 30 -44.49 -2.61 30.66
CA CYS A 30 -43.23 -3.34 30.43
C CYS A 30 -43.41 -4.85 30.70
N PRO A 31 -42.59 -5.69 30.05
CA PRO A 31 -41.67 -6.53 30.83
C PRO A 31 -40.25 -6.55 30.18
N LYS A 32 -39.19 -6.26 30.93
CA LYS A 32 -38.37 -7.17 31.78
C LYS A 32 -37.71 -8.36 31.05
N ALA A 33 -36.42 -8.17 30.80
CA ALA A 33 -35.25 -9.04 30.95
C ALA A 33 -35.43 -10.59 30.96
N ALA A 34 -34.65 -11.24 30.09
CA ALA A 34 -34.16 -12.60 30.28
C ALA A 34 -32.64 -12.65 29.99
N THR A 35 -31.90 -13.20 30.94
CA THR A 35 -30.45 -13.50 30.96
C THR A 35 -30.18 -14.79 30.13
N PRO A 36 -28.99 -14.98 29.54
CA PRO A 36 -28.77 -15.99 28.52
C PRO A 36 -28.42 -17.37 29.09
N ALA A 37 -28.80 -18.40 28.35
CA ALA A 37 -28.39 -19.78 28.56
C ALA A 37 -27.07 -20.07 27.81
N ASP A 38 -26.17 -20.75 28.51
CA ASP A 38 -24.99 -21.42 27.99
C ASP A 38 -25.33 -22.35 26.82
N THR A 39 -24.58 -22.27 25.72
CA THR A 39 -24.24 -23.45 24.93
C THR A 39 -22.88 -23.24 24.27
N SER A 40 -21.89 -23.96 24.79
CA SER A 40 -20.57 -24.13 24.23
C SER A 40 -20.55 -25.34 23.27
N ALA A 41 -19.46 -25.39 22.48
CA ALA A 41 -19.00 -26.46 21.58
C ALA A 41 -19.52 -26.39 20.12
N GLY A 42 -18.67 -26.41 19.09
CA GLY A 42 -17.22 -26.53 19.08
C GLY A 42 -16.64 -26.28 17.69
N ALA A 43 -15.45 -25.69 17.66
CA ALA A 43 -14.57 -25.68 16.49
C ALA A 43 -13.26 -26.34 16.93
N THR A 44 -12.82 -27.31 16.14
CA THR A 44 -11.72 -28.22 16.42
C THR A 44 -10.36 -27.52 16.36
N GLN A 45 -9.56 -27.72 17.41
CA GLN A 45 -8.19 -27.24 17.58
C GLN A 45 -7.20 -27.70 16.48
N GLY A 46 -7.60 -28.66 15.63
CA GLY A 46 -6.77 -29.21 14.56
C GLY A 46 -6.60 -28.33 13.31
N ASP A 47 -7.48 -27.34 13.08
CA ASP A 47 -7.38 -26.49 11.89
C ASP A 47 -6.39 -25.33 12.05
N VAL A 48 -6.12 -24.93 13.30
CA VAL A 48 -5.14 -23.88 13.65
C VAL A 48 -3.72 -24.44 13.59
N GLU A 49 -3.49 -25.67 14.03
CA GLU A 49 -2.17 -26.31 13.99
C GLU A 49 -1.69 -26.64 12.55
N ARG A 50 -2.61 -26.94 11.62
CA ARG A 50 -2.27 -27.16 10.20
C ARG A 50 -1.85 -25.88 9.47
N ALA A 51 -2.36 -24.72 9.89
CA ALA A 51 -1.96 -23.44 9.33
C ALA A 51 -0.57 -23.00 9.83
N GLN A 52 -0.19 -23.39 11.05
CA GLN A 52 1.13 -23.12 11.62
C GLN A 52 2.23 -24.04 11.06
N GLN A 53 1.96 -25.34 10.83
CA GLN A 53 2.96 -26.26 10.27
C GLN A 53 3.31 -26.00 8.79
N ARG A 54 2.40 -25.40 8.01
CA ARG A 54 2.68 -25.04 6.61
C ARG A 54 3.65 -23.86 6.47
N LEU A 55 3.83 -23.04 7.50
CA LEU A 55 4.82 -21.94 7.48
C LEU A 55 6.24 -22.39 7.86
N GLU A 56 6.41 -23.53 8.54
CA GLU A 56 7.72 -23.99 9.05
C GLU A 56 8.46 -24.97 8.11
N THR A 57 7.81 -25.48 7.06
CA THR A 57 8.41 -26.53 6.18
C THR A 57 9.12 -25.97 4.93
N GLN A 58 9.37 -24.66 4.83
CA GLN A 58 10.05 -24.05 3.67
C GLN A 58 11.51 -23.59 3.91
N GLN A 59 12.19 -24.12 4.94
CA GLN A 59 13.62 -23.87 5.13
C GLN A 59 14.38 -25.13 5.60
N GLN A 60 14.82 -25.97 4.65
CA GLN A 60 16.03 -26.78 4.78
C GLN A 60 16.64 -27.03 3.38
N PRO A 61 17.93 -26.75 3.16
CA PRO A 61 18.69 -27.40 2.09
C PRO A 61 19.49 -28.58 2.66
N ASP A 62 19.23 -29.77 2.13
CA ASP A 62 20.08 -30.95 2.32
C ASP A 62 21.39 -30.78 1.57
N GLY A 63 22.50 -30.92 2.30
CA GLY A 63 23.83 -31.10 1.73
C GLY A 63 24.21 -32.58 1.73
N HIS A 64 24.64 -33.09 0.58
CA HIS A 64 25.55 -34.24 0.56
C HIS A 64 26.65 -34.09 -0.49
N LEU A 65 27.82 -34.52 -0.03
CA LEU A 65 29.14 -34.42 -0.63
C LEU A 65 29.24 -35.24 -1.92
N ASP A 66 30.07 -34.78 -2.86
CA ASP A 66 31.06 -35.70 -3.42
C ASP A 66 32.35 -34.98 -3.79
N SER A 67 33.43 -35.54 -3.25
CA SER A 67 34.82 -35.22 -3.50
C SER A 67 35.29 -35.94 -4.76
N GLN A 68 36.11 -35.29 -5.59
CA GLN A 68 37.25 -35.97 -6.22
C GLN A 68 38.32 -34.98 -6.68
N ALA A 69 39.54 -35.33 -6.31
CA ALA A 69 40.77 -34.63 -6.60
C ALA A 69 41.36 -35.09 -7.94
N GLU A 70 42.11 -34.22 -8.62
CA GLU A 70 43.21 -34.68 -9.46
C GLU A 70 44.38 -33.70 -9.42
N ALA A 71 45.55 -34.30 -9.29
CA ALA A 71 46.83 -33.68 -8.99
C ALA A 71 47.57 -33.22 -10.25
N ALA A 72 48.41 -32.19 -10.13
CA ALA A 72 49.57 -32.05 -10.98
C ALA A 72 50.75 -31.48 -10.18
N VAL A 73 51.73 -32.37 -10.02
CA VAL A 73 53.06 -32.21 -9.44
C VAL A 73 53.91 -31.34 -10.37
N VAL A 74 54.58 -30.32 -9.82
CA VAL A 74 55.95 -29.95 -10.27
C VAL A 74 56.77 -29.54 -9.05
N GLU A 75 57.80 -30.34 -8.84
CA GLU A 75 58.87 -30.24 -7.86
C GLU A 75 59.94 -29.25 -8.35
N SER A 76 60.41 -28.32 -7.50
CA SER A 76 61.74 -27.73 -7.66
C SER A 76 62.30 -27.27 -6.32
N THR A 77 63.50 -27.77 -6.09
CA THR A 77 64.32 -27.80 -4.88
C THR A 77 65.03 -26.49 -4.55
N ALA A 78 65.25 -26.29 -3.24
CA ALA A 78 66.56 -26.09 -2.58
C ALA A 78 66.73 -24.81 -1.74
N ALA A 79 67.21 -25.07 -0.50
CA ALA A 79 67.94 -24.22 0.44
C ALA A 79 67.20 -23.00 0.99
N ASP A 80 67.38 -22.51 2.22
CA ASP A 80 68.07 -22.85 3.47
C ASP A 80 67.78 -21.59 4.33
N GLY A 81 67.61 -21.70 5.64
CA GLY A 81 67.42 -20.50 6.47
C GLY A 81 66.29 -20.56 7.50
N THR A 82 66.56 -21.33 8.54
CA THR A 82 66.10 -21.13 9.92
C THR A 82 65.42 -19.78 10.24
N ARG A 83 64.12 -19.81 10.51
CA ARG A 83 63.48 -19.01 11.58
C ARG A 83 62.12 -19.59 11.91
N ARG A 84 61.99 -20.11 13.14
CA ARG A 84 60.69 -20.38 13.78
C ARG A 84 59.90 -19.07 13.80
N GLY A 85 58.96 -18.93 12.86
CA GLY A 85 57.86 -17.99 12.97
C GLY A 85 56.77 -18.65 13.80
N GLU A 86 56.41 -18.01 14.91
CA GLU A 86 55.19 -18.30 15.65
C GLU A 86 53.99 -18.28 14.68
N PRO A 87 52.95 -19.10 14.90
CA PRO A 87 51.73 -18.95 14.14
C PRO A 87 51.18 -17.55 14.46
N HIS A 88 51.19 -16.65 13.48
CA HIS A 88 50.45 -15.41 13.55
C HIS A 88 49.00 -15.77 13.87
N LYS A 89 48.64 -15.66 15.16
CA LYS A 89 47.25 -15.62 15.61
C LYS A 89 46.57 -14.60 14.70
N ALA A 90 45.63 -15.07 13.89
CA ALA A 90 44.74 -14.20 13.15
C ALA A 90 44.26 -13.12 14.13
N VAL A 91 44.67 -11.88 13.89
CA VAL A 91 44.29 -10.74 14.70
C VAL A 91 42.78 -10.64 14.54
N VAL A 92 42.06 -11.11 15.57
CA VAL A 92 40.61 -10.95 15.69
C VAL A 92 40.31 -9.48 15.41
N SER A 93 39.35 -9.24 14.51
CA SER A 93 38.99 -7.92 14.00
C SER A 93 38.95 -6.86 15.12
N ARG A 94 39.66 -5.73 14.92
CA ARG A 94 39.73 -4.61 15.89
C ARG A 94 38.36 -4.13 16.36
N LEU A 95 37.33 -4.30 15.54
CA LEU A 95 35.94 -3.92 15.82
C LEU A 95 35.31 -4.77 16.94
N GLU A 96 35.67 -6.04 17.06
CA GLU A 96 35.08 -6.95 18.07
C GLU A 96 35.64 -6.70 19.47
N THR A 97 36.85 -6.12 19.55
CA THR A 97 37.49 -5.74 20.81
C THR A 97 36.99 -4.42 21.39
N LEU A 98 36.10 -3.72 20.67
CA LEU A 98 35.53 -2.47 21.14
C LEU A 98 34.62 -2.68 22.36
N PRO A 99 34.61 -1.73 23.31
CA PRO A 99 33.62 -1.67 24.38
C PRO A 99 32.19 -1.79 23.83
N ALA A 100 31.29 -2.40 24.62
CA ALA A 100 29.90 -2.64 24.21
C ALA A 100 29.20 -1.34 23.80
N GLU A 101 29.52 -0.23 24.46
CA GLU A 101 28.99 1.10 24.18
C GLU A 101 29.36 1.58 22.77
N LEU A 102 30.61 1.36 22.34
CA LEU A 102 31.06 1.74 21.00
C LEU A 102 30.46 0.81 19.94
N ARG A 103 30.37 -0.50 20.21
CA ARG A 103 29.68 -1.44 19.32
C ARG A 103 28.22 -1.06 19.13
N ARG A 104 27.54 -0.69 20.22
CA ARG A 104 26.17 -0.19 20.20
C ARG A 104 26.05 1.10 19.39
N GLN A 105 26.92 2.09 19.61
CA GLN A 105 26.90 3.33 18.82
C GLN A 105 27.11 3.09 17.33
N ILE A 106 28.00 2.17 16.95
CA ILE A 106 28.19 1.76 15.55
C ILE A 106 26.89 1.20 14.99
N LEU A 107 26.25 0.26 15.70
CA LEU A 107 24.96 -0.30 15.28
C LEU A 107 23.90 0.78 15.13
N PHE A 108 23.79 1.75 16.05
CA PHE A 108 22.83 2.85 15.91
C PHE A 108 23.15 3.76 14.73
N ALA A 109 24.43 4.04 14.46
CA ALA A 109 24.84 4.91 13.37
C ALA A 109 24.55 4.34 11.97
N ILE A 110 24.54 3.01 11.83
CA ILE A 110 24.22 2.31 10.57
C ILE A 110 22.77 1.81 10.53
N SER A 111 21.97 2.09 11.56
CA SER A 111 20.64 1.50 11.71
C SER A 111 19.52 2.26 11.02
N ASP A 112 19.74 3.06 9.98
CA ASP A 112 18.58 3.43 9.15
C ASP A 112 18.03 2.17 8.45
N ILE A 113 16.75 2.15 8.06
CA ILE A 113 16.17 0.93 7.46
C ILE A 113 16.89 0.60 6.14
N SER A 114 17.44 1.63 5.48
CA SER A 114 18.26 1.51 4.29
C SER A 114 19.59 0.77 4.53
N GLY A 115 20.18 0.96 5.70
CA GLY A 115 21.39 0.31 6.22
C GLY A 115 21.13 -0.94 7.05
N LEU A 116 19.89 -1.46 7.11
CA LEU A 116 19.64 -2.80 7.66
C LEU A 116 20.43 -3.89 6.92
N ASP A 117 20.73 -3.68 5.64
CA ASP A 117 21.57 -4.60 4.88
C ASP A 117 23.03 -4.54 5.37
N ASP A 118 23.54 -3.34 5.69
CA ASP A 118 24.86 -3.15 6.30
C ASP A 118 24.91 -3.70 7.74
N MET A 119 23.83 -3.51 8.50
CA MET A 119 23.68 -4.10 9.82
C MET A 119 23.59 -5.63 9.74
N SER A 120 22.87 -6.18 8.76
CA SER A 120 22.83 -7.62 8.49
C SER A 120 24.23 -8.12 8.12
N ALA A 121 24.96 -7.39 7.28
CA ALA A 121 26.33 -7.76 6.91
C ALA A 121 27.26 -7.79 8.13
N ILE A 122 27.24 -6.75 8.98
CA ILE A 122 28.07 -6.70 10.20
C ILE A 122 27.69 -7.78 11.20
N THR A 123 26.40 -8.05 11.37
CA THR A 123 25.94 -9.09 12.30
C THR A 123 26.21 -10.51 11.79
N CYS A 124 26.15 -10.74 10.48
CA CYS A 124 26.57 -12.00 9.87
C CYS A 124 28.09 -12.19 9.91
N ALA A 125 28.86 -11.10 9.78
CA ALA A 125 30.33 -11.14 9.77
C ALA A 125 30.96 -11.28 11.16
N SER A 126 30.24 -10.94 12.24
CA SER A 126 30.79 -10.94 13.61
C SER A 126 29.80 -11.48 14.64
N PRO A 127 30.13 -12.60 15.33
CA PRO A 127 29.33 -13.13 16.44
C PRO A 127 29.16 -12.13 17.59
N VAL A 128 30.17 -11.26 17.80
CA VAL A 128 30.15 -10.24 18.86
C VAL A 128 29.16 -9.13 18.54
N PHE A 129 29.07 -8.71 17.28
CA PHE A 129 28.03 -7.77 16.84
C PHE A 129 26.65 -8.43 16.77
N TRP A 130 26.55 -9.70 16.41
CA TRP A 130 25.29 -10.45 16.49
C TRP A 130 24.75 -10.47 17.92
N GLN A 131 25.59 -10.79 18.91
CA GLN A 131 25.18 -10.76 20.32
C GLN A 131 24.74 -9.37 20.77
N GLN A 132 25.46 -8.31 20.38
CA GLN A 132 25.07 -6.93 20.69
C GLN A 132 23.73 -6.57 20.02
N TYR A 133 23.57 -6.93 18.75
CA TYR A 133 22.32 -6.73 18.01
C TYR A 133 21.16 -7.45 18.71
N GLN A 134 21.31 -8.70 19.13
CA GLN A 134 20.27 -9.44 19.84
C GLN A 134 19.84 -8.75 21.14
N LEU A 135 20.80 -8.18 21.88
CA LEU A 135 20.50 -7.45 23.13
C LEU A 135 19.79 -6.11 22.88
N ASP A 136 20.15 -5.40 21.82
CA ASP A 136 19.61 -4.06 21.49
C ASP A 136 18.53 -4.06 20.40
N ARG A 137 18.11 -5.25 19.91
CA ARG A 137 17.31 -5.41 18.68
C ARG A 137 16.08 -4.50 18.65
N LYS A 138 15.30 -4.51 19.73
CA LYS A 138 14.11 -3.65 19.85
C LYS A 138 14.45 -2.16 19.72
N ALA A 139 15.51 -1.71 20.39
CA ALA A 139 15.89 -0.30 20.39
C ALA A 139 16.45 0.14 19.03
N LEU A 140 17.24 -0.73 18.39
CA LEU A 140 17.76 -0.51 17.04
C LEU A 140 16.63 -0.42 16.01
N LEU A 141 15.68 -1.36 16.03
CA LEU A 141 14.53 -1.32 15.11
C LEU A 141 13.66 -0.09 15.31
N LYS A 142 13.41 0.33 16.56
CA LYS A 142 12.69 1.59 16.86
C LYS A 142 13.42 2.78 16.26
N HIS A 143 14.73 2.85 16.44
CA HIS A 143 15.53 3.94 15.89
C HIS A 143 15.50 3.92 14.35
N ALA A 144 15.68 2.76 13.73
CA ALA A 144 15.61 2.58 12.29
C ALA A 144 14.30 3.09 11.70
N LEU A 145 13.18 2.58 12.25
CA LEU A 145 11.83 2.93 11.82
C LEU A 145 11.56 4.42 12.02
N HIS A 146 11.95 4.98 13.17
CA HIS A 146 11.80 6.41 13.43
C HIS A 146 12.59 7.26 12.44
N THR A 147 13.87 6.96 12.23
CA THR A 147 14.76 7.75 11.37
C THR A 147 14.34 7.70 9.89
N THR A 148 13.81 6.56 9.44
CA THR A 148 13.48 6.35 8.02
C THR A 148 12.03 6.73 7.67
N LEU A 149 11.07 6.31 8.50
CA LEU A 149 9.65 6.54 8.24
C LEU A 149 9.15 7.85 8.83
N ASP A 150 9.78 8.33 9.91
CA ASP A 150 9.35 9.54 10.61
C ASP A 150 7.85 9.46 10.95
N THR A 151 7.04 10.37 10.41
CA THR A 151 5.58 10.39 10.55
C THR A 151 4.84 9.27 9.81
N VAL A 152 5.44 8.70 8.75
CA VAL A 152 4.88 7.57 7.97
C VAL A 152 4.80 6.29 8.82
N VAL A 153 5.46 6.25 9.97
CA VAL A 153 5.37 5.13 10.91
C VAL A 153 3.94 4.83 11.36
N VAL A 154 3.07 5.85 11.39
CA VAL A 154 1.63 5.69 11.70
C VAL A 154 0.96 4.81 10.63
N ASP A 155 1.24 5.09 9.35
CA ASP A 155 0.68 4.36 8.21
C ASP A 155 1.24 2.93 8.15
N ALA A 156 2.54 2.77 8.41
CA ALA A 156 3.18 1.47 8.47
C ALA A 156 2.64 0.59 9.61
N TYR A 157 2.39 1.18 10.78
CA TYR A 157 1.79 0.47 11.90
C TYR A 157 0.35 0.07 11.59
N ALA A 158 -0.44 0.96 10.98
CA ALA A 158 -1.81 0.66 10.55
C ALA A 158 -1.87 -0.48 9.54
N VAL A 159 -0.96 -0.52 8.56
CA VAL A 159 -0.85 -1.66 7.64
C VAL A 159 -0.56 -2.96 8.38
N LYS A 160 0.35 -2.93 9.36
CA LYS A 160 0.67 -4.10 10.17
C LYS A 160 -0.53 -4.58 11.01
N THR A 161 -1.28 -3.66 11.64
CA THR A 161 -2.39 -4.05 12.53
C THR A 161 -3.62 -4.52 11.74
N THR A 162 -3.81 -3.99 10.53
CA THR A 162 -4.95 -4.33 9.67
C THR A 162 -4.72 -5.52 8.75
N ALA A 163 -3.50 -6.09 8.70
CA ALA A 163 -3.14 -7.17 7.79
C ALA A 163 -4.08 -8.39 7.87
N LEU A 164 -4.75 -8.61 9.00
CA LEU A 164 -5.68 -9.72 9.21
C LEU A 164 -7.17 -9.34 9.13
N VAL A 165 -7.50 -8.05 8.98
CA VAL A 165 -8.91 -7.58 8.94
C VAL A 165 -9.65 -8.22 7.78
N CYS A 166 -9.00 -8.35 6.63
CA CYS A 166 -9.56 -9.02 5.45
C CYS A 166 -9.84 -10.53 5.63
N TYR A 167 -9.36 -11.19 6.70
CA TYR A 167 -9.66 -12.60 7.04
C TYR A 167 -10.70 -12.74 8.16
N THR A 168 -11.27 -11.63 8.64
CA THR A 168 -12.36 -11.69 9.61
C THR A 168 -13.62 -12.27 8.97
N LYS A 169 -14.41 -13.00 9.76
CA LYS A 169 -15.68 -13.59 9.29
C LYS A 169 -16.61 -12.50 8.75
N ASP A 170 -17.32 -12.79 7.66
CA ASP A 170 -18.14 -11.81 6.92
C ASP A 170 -19.09 -11.00 7.83
N THR A 171 -19.74 -11.64 8.80
CA THR A 171 -20.68 -10.98 9.73
C THR A 171 -20.05 -9.95 10.66
N ALA A 172 -18.74 -10.05 10.94
CA ALA A 172 -18.01 -9.11 11.81
C ALA A 172 -17.06 -8.19 11.02
N ARG A 173 -16.93 -8.40 9.71
CA ARG A 173 -15.98 -7.70 8.86
C ARG A 173 -16.24 -6.19 8.84
N LYS A 174 -17.49 -5.81 8.58
CA LYS A 174 -17.90 -4.40 8.53
C LYS A 174 -17.53 -3.67 9.83
N SER A 175 -17.88 -4.23 10.99
CA SER A 175 -17.47 -3.67 12.30
C SER A 175 -15.96 -3.61 12.51
N ALA A 176 -15.21 -4.63 12.07
CA ALA A 176 -13.76 -4.64 12.18
C ALA A 176 -13.11 -3.53 11.32
N VAL A 177 -13.68 -3.24 10.14
CA VAL A 177 -13.24 -2.14 9.29
C VAL A 177 -13.49 -0.79 9.95
N TYR A 178 -14.68 -0.53 10.51
CA TYR A 178 -14.92 0.73 11.25
C TYR A 178 -13.96 0.90 12.43
N GLN A 179 -13.78 -0.15 13.22
CA GLN A 179 -12.88 -0.09 14.37
C GLN A 179 -11.43 0.19 13.94
N ALA A 180 -10.94 -0.49 12.91
CA ALA A 180 -9.62 -0.23 12.35
C ALA A 180 -9.46 1.21 11.84
N ILE A 181 -10.50 1.75 11.20
CA ILE A 181 -10.52 3.14 10.72
C ILE A 181 -10.50 4.14 11.88
N ASP A 182 -11.24 3.88 12.96
CA ASP A 182 -11.25 4.74 14.14
C ASP A 182 -9.92 4.68 14.91
N ASP A 183 -9.34 3.49 15.08
CA ASP A 183 -8.01 3.31 15.67
C ASP A 183 -6.93 4.04 14.85
N TYR A 184 -7.03 4.00 13.53
CA TYR A 184 -6.15 4.73 12.63
C TYR A 184 -6.33 6.25 12.73
N LYS A 185 -7.57 6.75 12.82
CA LYS A 185 -7.87 8.18 13.05
C LYS A 185 -7.25 8.69 14.34
N ILE A 186 -7.37 7.93 15.43
CA ILE A 186 -6.76 8.25 16.72
C ILE A 186 -5.23 8.30 16.58
N SER A 187 -4.66 7.30 15.91
CA SER A 187 -3.21 7.19 15.71
C SER A 187 -2.64 8.36 14.88
N ARG A 188 -3.34 8.79 13.82
CA ARG A 188 -2.97 9.95 12.99
C ARG A 188 -3.01 11.28 13.75
N SER A 189 -3.94 11.40 14.68
CA SER A 189 -4.10 12.62 15.49
C SER A 189 -3.16 12.66 16.70
N GLY A 190 -2.51 11.53 17.00
CA GLY A 190 -1.59 11.36 18.12
C GLY A 190 -0.14 11.73 17.78
N VAL A 191 0.77 11.41 18.71
CA VAL A 191 2.22 11.61 18.55
C VAL A 191 2.83 10.33 17.95
N PRO A 192 3.44 10.36 16.74
CA PRO A 192 3.96 9.17 16.07
C PRO A 192 4.95 8.35 16.92
N GLY A 193 5.76 9.00 17.75
CA GLY A 193 6.72 8.34 18.63
C GLY A 193 6.10 7.43 19.70
N LEU A 194 4.82 7.62 20.06
CA LEU A 194 4.13 6.74 21.02
C LEU A 194 3.88 5.35 20.43
N ILE A 195 3.55 5.27 19.14
CA ILE A 195 3.32 3.99 18.44
C ILE A 195 4.57 3.11 18.52
N LEU A 196 5.74 3.69 18.21
CA LEU A 196 7.02 2.98 18.32
C LEU A 196 7.35 2.61 19.76
N ARG A 197 6.96 3.45 20.73
CA ARG A 197 7.20 3.17 22.16
C ARG A 197 6.42 1.93 22.61
N GLU A 198 5.15 1.83 22.22
CA GLU A 198 4.22 0.78 22.64
C GLU A 198 4.32 -0.50 21.81
N SER A 199 4.87 -0.41 20.59
CA SER A 199 5.06 -1.57 19.72
C SER A 199 5.90 -2.68 20.36
N SER A 200 5.45 -3.92 20.17
CA SER A 200 6.23 -5.11 20.50
C SER A 200 7.42 -5.26 19.54
N GLU A 201 8.38 -6.09 19.90
CA GLU A 201 9.53 -6.35 19.02
C GLU A 201 9.12 -7.04 17.71
N GLN A 202 8.13 -7.94 17.77
CA GLN A 202 7.58 -8.61 16.60
C GLN A 202 6.90 -7.63 15.64
N ASP A 203 6.22 -6.61 16.18
CA ASP A 203 5.58 -5.58 15.36
C ASP A 203 6.62 -4.77 14.58
N LEU A 204 7.69 -4.37 15.26
CA LEU A 204 8.80 -3.63 14.66
C LEU A 204 9.50 -4.46 13.58
N LEU A 205 9.73 -5.76 13.84
CA LEU A 205 10.28 -6.68 12.85
C LEU A 205 9.37 -6.81 11.63
N SER A 206 8.06 -6.96 11.83
CA SER A 206 7.09 -7.04 10.73
C SER A 206 7.09 -5.78 9.87
N MET A 207 7.07 -4.60 10.50
CA MET A 207 7.12 -3.31 9.80
C MET A 207 8.44 -3.14 9.02
N ALA A 208 9.57 -3.46 9.64
CA ALA A 208 10.89 -3.36 9.01
C ALA A 208 11.03 -4.34 7.83
N ASN A 209 10.54 -5.57 7.99
CA ASN A 209 10.55 -6.58 6.93
C ASN A 209 9.72 -6.12 5.74
N PHE A 210 8.47 -5.69 5.95
CA PHE A 210 7.61 -5.22 4.87
C PHE A 210 8.17 -3.98 4.17
N PHE A 211 8.78 -3.04 4.92
CA PHE A 211 9.47 -1.92 4.31
C PHE A 211 10.60 -2.39 3.40
N ARG A 212 11.50 -3.24 3.92
CA ARG A 212 12.71 -3.67 3.22
C ARG A 212 12.40 -4.52 1.99
N SER A 213 11.47 -5.47 2.13
CA SER A 213 11.18 -6.44 1.07
C SER A 213 10.21 -5.93 0.01
N VAL A 214 9.36 -4.94 0.32
CA VAL A 214 8.29 -4.49 -0.59
C VAL A 214 8.30 -2.98 -0.79
N VAL A 215 8.15 -2.19 0.27
CA VAL A 215 7.87 -0.75 0.13
C VAL A 215 9.06 0.03 -0.43
N ARG A 216 10.27 -0.20 0.10
CA ARG A 216 11.50 0.47 -0.36
C ARG A 216 11.80 0.20 -1.83
N PRO A 217 11.89 -1.06 -2.30
CA PRO A 217 12.21 -1.31 -3.70
C PRO A 217 11.09 -0.80 -4.63
N LEU A 218 9.82 -0.87 -4.23
CA LEU A 218 8.73 -0.25 -4.99
C LEU A 218 8.83 1.27 -5.05
N ALA A 219 9.16 1.95 -3.95
CA ALA A 219 9.30 3.40 -3.92
C ALA A 219 10.42 3.87 -4.85
N LEU A 220 11.57 3.20 -4.82
CA LEU A 220 12.71 3.49 -5.70
C LEU A 220 12.37 3.25 -7.16
N ARG A 221 11.74 2.11 -7.47
CA ARG A 221 11.32 1.79 -8.83
C ARG A 221 10.28 2.77 -9.35
N TYR A 222 9.24 3.06 -8.57
CA TYR A 222 8.22 4.03 -8.92
C TYR A 222 8.81 5.41 -9.23
N ALA A 223 9.72 5.89 -8.37
CA ALA A 223 10.40 7.16 -8.58
C ALA A 223 11.22 7.15 -9.87
N THR A 224 12.00 6.10 -10.09
CA THR A 224 12.84 5.92 -11.28
C THR A 224 12.00 5.90 -12.56
N ASP A 225 10.99 5.02 -12.61
CA ASP A 225 10.11 4.86 -13.77
C ASP A 225 9.32 6.14 -14.07
N THR A 226 8.92 6.87 -13.05
CA THR A 226 8.19 8.13 -13.24
C THR A 226 9.10 9.26 -13.69
N LEU A 227 10.33 9.32 -13.18
CA LEU A 227 11.29 10.36 -13.54
C LEU A 227 11.88 10.15 -14.93
N HIS A 228 12.13 8.90 -15.34
CA HIS A 228 12.57 8.58 -16.71
C HIS A 228 11.57 8.98 -17.80
N LYS A 229 10.28 9.13 -17.48
CA LYS A 229 9.27 9.66 -18.42
C LYS A 229 9.45 11.14 -18.72
N PHE A 230 10.27 11.86 -17.95
CA PHE A 230 10.74 13.17 -18.33
C PHE A 230 12.10 12.97 -18.99
N ASP A 231 12.17 13.18 -20.31
CA ASP A 231 13.35 12.93 -21.18
C ASP A 231 14.67 13.56 -20.71
N THR A 232 14.66 14.32 -19.62
CA THR A 232 15.81 14.99 -19.00
C THR A 232 16.60 14.14 -17.98
N PHE A 233 16.10 12.99 -17.53
CA PHE A 233 16.71 12.22 -16.43
C PHE A 233 17.39 10.91 -16.82
N SER A 234 17.67 10.68 -18.10
CA SER A 234 18.20 9.39 -18.59
C SER A 234 19.56 8.98 -17.98
N ASP A 235 20.36 9.94 -17.48
CA ASP A 235 21.75 9.71 -17.04
C ASP A 235 22.09 10.25 -15.63
N VAL A 236 21.13 10.78 -14.86
CA VAL A 236 21.40 11.38 -13.54
C VAL A 236 20.96 10.43 -12.43
N GLU A 237 21.87 10.16 -11.48
CA GLU A 237 21.54 9.43 -10.25
C GLU A 237 20.38 10.13 -9.53
N ILE A 238 19.23 9.45 -9.49
CA ILE A 238 17.99 10.01 -8.94
C ILE A 238 18.12 10.04 -7.41
N SER A 239 18.46 11.21 -6.87
CA SER A 239 18.32 11.50 -5.45
C SER A 239 16.94 12.11 -5.18
N LEU A 240 16.14 11.43 -4.37
CA LEU A 240 14.87 11.96 -3.86
C LEU A 240 15.13 12.90 -2.69
N SER A 241 14.39 14.00 -2.61
CA SER A 241 14.36 14.77 -1.37
C SER A 241 13.70 13.94 -0.25
N LYS A 242 13.95 14.31 1.02
CA LYS A 242 13.24 13.70 2.16
C LYS A 242 11.72 13.77 1.97
N MET A 243 11.21 14.91 1.49
CA MET A 243 9.76 15.12 1.34
C MET A 243 9.16 14.30 0.19
N GLU A 244 9.85 14.20 -0.94
CA GLU A 244 9.43 13.34 -2.06
C GLU A 244 9.37 11.88 -1.64
N GLN A 245 10.40 11.42 -0.92
CA GLN A 245 10.43 10.08 -0.34
C GLN A 245 9.27 9.87 0.64
N THR A 246 9.03 10.80 1.56
CA THR A 246 7.91 10.75 2.51
C THR A 246 6.56 10.62 1.79
N ARG A 247 6.29 11.43 0.75
CA ARG A 247 5.02 11.36 0.00
C ARG A 247 4.84 10.02 -0.70
N ILE A 248 5.89 9.47 -1.33
CA ILE A 248 5.82 8.16 -2.00
C ILE A 248 5.58 7.03 -0.99
N LEU A 249 6.32 7.01 0.12
CA LEU A 249 6.15 5.99 1.17
C LEU A 249 4.75 6.04 1.77
N ARG A 250 4.27 7.25 2.06
CA ARG A 250 2.92 7.52 2.56
C ARG A 250 1.84 6.99 1.61
N ALA A 251 1.98 7.25 0.32
CA ALA A 251 1.07 6.74 -0.71
C ALA A 251 1.03 5.21 -0.75
N LEU A 252 2.19 4.56 -0.76
CA LEU A 252 2.32 3.11 -0.77
C LEU A 252 1.65 2.47 0.46
N TYR A 253 1.99 2.94 1.67
CA TYR A 253 1.39 2.40 2.89
C TYR A 253 -0.13 2.63 2.95
N ARG A 254 -0.62 3.80 2.53
CA ARG A 254 -2.05 4.08 2.53
C ARG A 254 -2.81 3.28 1.48
N PHE A 255 -2.21 3.03 0.32
CA PHE A 255 -2.77 2.09 -0.66
C PHE A 255 -2.84 0.67 -0.09
N GLN A 256 -1.78 0.20 0.56
CA GLN A 256 -1.79 -1.11 1.22
C GLN A 256 -2.83 -1.17 2.36
N LEU A 257 -3.01 -0.08 3.11
CA LEU A 257 -4.04 0.02 4.14
C LEU A 257 -5.44 -0.09 3.55
N TYR A 258 -5.69 0.61 2.43
CA TYR A 258 -6.94 0.45 1.68
C TYR A 258 -7.17 -1.02 1.30
N CYS A 259 -6.16 -1.69 0.75
CA CYS A 259 -6.24 -3.10 0.37
C CYS A 259 -6.58 -3.99 1.58
N ASN A 260 -5.94 -3.76 2.74
CA ASN A 260 -6.21 -4.55 3.94
C ASN A 260 -7.65 -4.41 4.45
N LEU A 261 -8.27 -3.23 4.27
CA LEU A 261 -9.61 -2.93 4.76
C LEU A 261 -10.70 -3.38 3.78
N PHE A 262 -10.52 -3.07 2.50
CA PHE A 262 -11.61 -3.12 1.51
C PHE A 262 -11.47 -4.17 0.42
N ARG A 263 -10.34 -4.90 0.35
CA ARG A 263 -10.16 -5.98 -0.65
C ARG A 263 -11.31 -6.98 -0.60
N ASP A 264 -12.06 -7.11 -1.68
CA ASP A 264 -13.17 -8.07 -1.73
C ASP A 264 -12.66 -9.52 -1.67
N TRP A 265 -13.45 -10.36 -1.01
CA TRP A 265 -13.21 -11.81 -0.98
C TRP A 265 -14.40 -12.52 -1.62
N PRO A 266 -14.22 -13.65 -2.33
CA PRO A 266 -15.31 -14.35 -3.02
C PRO A 266 -16.55 -14.65 -2.15
N SER A 267 -16.40 -14.74 -0.82
CA SER A 267 -17.49 -14.98 0.13
C SER A 267 -18.42 -13.78 0.36
N SER A 268 -17.96 -12.53 0.15
CA SER A 268 -18.76 -11.32 0.42
C SER A 268 -19.99 -11.18 -0.48
N ARG A 269 -20.02 -11.90 -1.62
CA ARG A 269 -21.14 -11.89 -2.57
C ARG A 269 -22.45 -12.48 -2.03
N GLN A 270 -22.42 -13.13 -0.87
CA GLN A 270 -23.59 -13.83 -0.34
C GLN A 270 -24.52 -12.95 0.49
N ASP A 271 -24.07 -11.77 0.95
CA ASP A 271 -24.90 -10.86 1.75
C ASP A 271 -24.61 -9.37 1.47
N PRO A 272 -25.42 -8.72 0.61
CA PRO A 272 -25.28 -7.30 0.30
C PRO A 272 -25.42 -6.37 1.52
N GLU A 273 -26.10 -6.79 2.59
CA GLU A 273 -26.29 -5.93 3.78
C GLU A 273 -24.99 -5.76 4.59
N LEU A 274 -24.04 -6.67 4.41
CA LEU A 274 -22.73 -6.64 5.07
C LEU A 274 -21.67 -5.85 4.28
N GLU A 275 -21.97 -5.45 3.05
CA GLU A 275 -21.05 -4.64 2.25
C GLU A 275 -21.01 -3.18 2.73
N ILE A 276 -19.85 -2.53 2.53
CA ILE A 276 -19.70 -1.08 2.71
C ILE A 276 -19.82 -0.47 1.31
N GLU A 277 -20.81 0.39 1.10
CA GLU A 277 -21.07 1.00 -0.21
C GLU A 277 -19.90 1.88 -0.66
N SER A 278 -19.78 2.11 -1.97
CA SER A 278 -18.65 2.88 -2.54
C SER A 278 -18.60 4.33 -2.03
N THR A 279 -19.74 5.01 -1.89
CA THR A 279 -19.81 6.39 -1.35
C THR A 279 -19.40 6.42 0.12
N GLU A 280 -19.79 5.39 0.88
CA GLU A 280 -19.41 5.20 2.27
C GLU A 280 -17.90 4.88 2.40
N LYS A 281 -17.34 3.98 1.59
CA LYS A 281 -15.88 3.71 1.53
C LYS A 281 -15.09 5.00 1.29
N LEU A 282 -15.54 5.82 0.34
CA LEU A 282 -14.97 7.14 0.06
C LEU A 282 -15.02 8.07 1.28
N ALA A 283 -16.18 8.20 1.91
CA ALA A 283 -16.35 9.07 3.07
C ALA A 283 -15.54 8.60 4.29
N LEU A 284 -15.53 7.29 4.56
CA LEU A 284 -14.90 6.69 5.73
C LEU A 284 -13.37 6.69 5.65
N PHE A 285 -12.81 6.31 4.50
CA PHE A 285 -11.36 6.14 4.35
C PHE A 285 -10.71 7.33 3.66
N PHE A 286 -11.15 7.69 2.45
CA PHE A 286 -10.52 8.79 1.72
C PHE A 286 -10.81 10.16 2.35
N GLY A 287 -11.93 10.28 3.08
CA GLY A 287 -12.24 11.44 3.92
C GLY A 287 -11.26 11.72 5.06
N LEU A 288 -10.34 10.79 5.37
CA LEU A 288 -9.30 10.98 6.40
C LEU A 288 -8.12 11.80 5.91
N PHE A 289 -8.00 11.98 4.61
CA PHE A 289 -6.84 12.57 3.97
C PHE A 289 -7.20 13.88 3.29
N ARG A 290 -6.20 14.75 3.12
CA ARG A 290 -6.36 15.92 2.27
C ARG A 290 -6.45 15.47 0.80
N PRO A 291 -7.07 16.28 -0.08
CA PRO A 291 -7.29 15.89 -1.49
C PRO A 291 -6.02 15.53 -2.25
N TRP A 292 -4.92 16.23 -2.01
CA TRP A 292 -3.62 15.90 -2.61
C TRP A 292 -3.00 14.61 -2.05
N GLU A 293 -3.29 14.26 -0.79
CA GLU A 293 -2.89 12.98 -0.19
C GLU A 293 -3.70 11.82 -0.77
N VAL A 294 -4.96 12.04 -1.14
CA VAL A 294 -5.77 11.05 -1.88
C VAL A 294 -5.19 10.81 -3.27
N GLU A 295 -4.79 11.89 -3.97
CA GLU A 295 -4.12 11.78 -5.26
C GLU A 295 -2.75 11.09 -5.20
N GLU A 296 -2.03 11.18 -4.08
CA GLU A 296 -0.82 10.40 -3.88
C GLU A 296 -1.14 8.90 -3.97
N ILE A 297 -2.18 8.44 -3.27
CA ILE A 297 -2.64 7.03 -3.31
C ILE A 297 -3.06 6.67 -4.74
N ASP A 298 -3.88 7.51 -5.37
CA ASP A 298 -4.42 7.26 -6.71
C ASP A 298 -3.33 7.26 -7.80
N SER A 299 -2.25 8.03 -7.62
CA SER A 299 -1.11 8.02 -8.53
C SER A 299 -0.31 6.71 -8.46
N ILE A 300 -0.15 6.14 -7.26
CA ILE A 300 0.44 4.80 -7.10
C ILE A 300 -0.47 3.75 -7.76
N TYR A 301 -1.77 3.81 -7.49
CA TYR A 301 -2.74 2.90 -8.09
C TYR A 301 -2.70 2.98 -9.62
N ALA A 302 -2.74 4.18 -10.20
CA ALA A 302 -2.65 4.40 -11.64
C ALA A 302 -1.43 3.75 -12.29
N ALA A 303 -0.26 3.82 -11.63
CA ALA A 303 0.95 3.18 -12.11
C ALA A 303 0.89 1.66 -12.00
N MET A 304 0.41 1.13 -10.88
CA MET A 304 0.19 -0.31 -10.69
C MET A 304 -0.78 -0.88 -11.73
N PHE A 305 -1.89 -0.19 -11.92
CA PHE A 305 -2.96 -0.57 -12.82
C PHE A 305 -2.49 -0.64 -14.28
N ARG A 306 -1.74 0.37 -14.73
CA ARG A 306 -1.07 0.33 -16.04
C ARG A 306 -0.09 -0.83 -16.15
N LYS A 307 0.62 -1.18 -15.08
CA LYS A 307 1.57 -2.29 -15.16
C LYS A 307 0.86 -3.64 -15.24
N TYR A 308 -0.23 -3.82 -14.50
CA TYR A 308 -1.06 -5.02 -14.63
C TYR A 308 -1.71 -5.11 -16.01
N GLU A 309 -1.99 -3.98 -16.66
CA GLU A 309 -2.43 -3.97 -18.06
C GLU A 309 -1.42 -4.64 -18.99
N GLU A 310 -0.16 -4.21 -18.90
CA GLU A 310 0.93 -4.77 -19.69
C GLU A 310 1.14 -6.27 -19.38
N VAL A 311 0.95 -6.67 -18.13
CA VAL A 311 1.02 -8.09 -17.72
C VAL A 311 -0.14 -8.88 -18.30
N PHE A 312 -1.37 -8.37 -18.21
CA PHE A 312 -2.56 -9.04 -18.75
C PHE A 312 -2.43 -9.24 -20.25
N ASP A 313 -1.94 -8.24 -20.98
CA ASP A 313 -1.67 -8.36 -22.41
C ASP A 313 -0.62 -9.44 -22.71
N ALA A 314 0.40 -9.59 -21.86
CA ALA A 314 1.45 -10.58 -22.04
C ALA A 314 0.98 -12.02 -21.83
N ILE A 315 0.07 -12.25 -20.87
CA ILE A 315 -0.39 -13.60 -20.46
C ILE A 315 -1.76 -13.98 -21.03
N ALA A 316 -2.41 -13.09 -21.79
CA ALA A 316 -3.79 -13.25 -22.22
C ALA A 316 -4.02 -14.57 -22.97
N TRP A 317 -3.12 -14.91 -23.90
CA TRP A 317 -3.21 -16.15 -24.67
C TRP A 317 -3.00 -17.39 -23.81
N ASP A 318 -2.09 -17.35 -22.84
CA ASP A 318 -1.83 -18.49 -21.96
C ASP A 318 -3.08 -18.84 -21.16
N LEU A 319 -3.78 -17.83 -20.66
CA LEU A 319 -4.99 -18.00 -19.86
C LEU A 319 -6.25 -18.15 -20.71
N HIS A 320 -6.17 -18.06 -22.04
CA HIS A 320 -7.33 -18.13 -22.91
C HIS A 320 -7.90 -19.55 -22.94
N ARG A 321 -9.22 -19.70 -22.84
CA ARG A 321 -9.93 -21.00 -22.90
C ARG A 321 -9.61 -21.87 -24.11
N ASP A 322 -9.26 -21.24 -25.23
CA ASP A 322 -8.92 -21.93 -26.49
C ASP A 322 -7.41 -22.23 -26.61
N ASN A 323 -6.62 -21.96 -25.56
CA ASN A 323 -5.23 -22.36 -25.50
C ASN A 323 -5.13 -23.90 -25.45
N PRO A 324 -4.24 -24.53 -26.23
CA PRO A 324 -4.08 -25.99 -26.26
C PRO A 324 -3.83 -26.64 -24.89
N ARG A 325 -3.32 -25.89 -23.90
CA ARG A 325 -3.18 -26.37 -22.52
C ARG A 325 -4.49 -26.82 -21.89
N PHE A 326 -5.62 -26.37 -22.43
CA PHE A 326 -6.97 -26.68 -21.97
C PHE A 326 -7.73 -27.69 -22.83
N ASP A 327 -7.15 -28.24 -23.90
CA ASP A 327 -7.83 -29.13 -24.84
C ASP A 327 -8.47 -30.37 -24.16
N PHE A 328 -7.96 -30.76 -22.99
CA PHE A 328 -8.49 -31.87 -22.19
C PHE A 328 -9.85 -31.58 -21.52
N TRP A 329 -10.25 -30.31 -21.38
CA TRP A 329 -11.41 -29.93 -20.57
C TRP A 329 -12.76 -29.96 -21.32
N GLY A 330 -12.74 -29.91 -22.66
CA GLY A 330 -13.93 -30.03 -23.51
C GLY A 330 -14.98 -28.91 -23.33
N TYR A 331 -15.78 -28.66 -24.37
CA TYR A 331 -16.94 -27.75 -24.30
C TYR A 331 -18.07 -28.39 -23.45
N PRO A 332 -18.84 -27.66 -22.61
CA PRO A 332 -19.08 -26.20 -22.60
C PRO A 332 -18.55 -25.44 -21.37
N ASN A 333 -17.71 -26.04 -20.53
CA ASN A 333 -17.27 -25.42 -19.28
C ASN A 333 -15.98 -24.61 -19.50
N THR A 334 -15.90 -23.41 -18.91
CA THR A 334 -14.62 -22.69 -18.82
C THR A 334 -13.64 -23.55 -18.00
N PRO A 335 -12.49 -23.96 -18.58
CA PRO A 335 -11.49 -24.76 -17.88
C PRO A 335 -11.03 -24.07 -16.58
N PRO A 336 -10.77 -24.80 -15.48
CA PRO A 336 -10.10 -24.22 -14.32
C PRO A 336 -8.78 -23.57 -14.72
N GLY A 337 -8.55 -22.32 -14.29
CA GLY A 337 -7.37 -21.53 -14.65
C GLY A 337 -7.47 -20.82 -16.02
N ALA A 338 -8.59 -20.95 -16.74
CA ALA A 338 -8.87 -20.11 -17.91
C ALA A 338 -9.54 -18.81 -17.48
N TRP A 339 -9.08 -17.70 -18.05
CA TRP A 339 -9.56 -16.36 -17.77
C TRP A 339 -9.99 -15.66 -19.06
N HIS A 340 -11.12 -14.97 -19.01
CA HIS A 340 -11.64 -14.20 -20.14
C HIS A 340 -11.02 -12.80 -20.15
N LEU A 341 -9.72 -12.72 -20.47
CA LEU A 341 -8.99 -11.45 -20.50
C LEU A 341 -9.15 -10.66 -21.80
N GLU A 342 -9.63 -11.25 -22.90
CA GLU A 342 -9.73 -10.57 -24.21
C GLU A 342 -11.18 -10.26 -24.65
N GLU A 343 -12.15 -11.07 -24.19
CA GLU A 343 -13.49 -11.09 -24.78
C GLU A 343 -14.43 -10.00 -24.22
N ASP A 344 -14.22 -9.56 -22.98
CA ASP A 344 -15.05 -8.54 -22.33
C ASP A 344 -14.19 -7.56 -21.52
N GLY A 345 -14.16 -6.31 -21.99
CA GLY A 345 -13.44 -5.22 -21.33
C GLY A 345 -13.90 -4.98 -19.89
N PHE A 346 -15.16 -5.26 -19.56
CA PHE A 346 -15.68 -5.12 -18.21
C PHE A 346 -15.07 -6.15 -17.25
N PHE A 347 -15.06 -7.44 -17.63
CA PHE A 347 -14.45 -8.49 -16.80
C PHE A 347 -12.94 -8.30 -16.65
N ARG A 348 -12.27 -7.90 -17.72
CA ARG A 348 -10.84 -7.61 -17.72
C ARG A 348 -10.50 -6.46 -16.76
N GLU A 349 -11.24 -5.37 -16.83
CA GLU A 349 -11.09 -4.23 -15.92
C GLU A 349 -11.35 -4.65 -14.47
N TYR A 350 -12.46 -5.33 -14.18
CA TYR A 350 -12.81 -5.78 -12.84
C TYR A 350 -11.77 -6.74 -12.24
N THR A 351 -11.23 -7.65 -13.07
CA THR A 351 -10.17 -8.59 -12.67
C THR A 351 -8.87 -7.87 -12.39
N ARG A 352 -8.51 -6.87 -13.19
CA ARG A 352 -7.32 -6.04 -12.98
C ARG A 352 -7.44 -5.24 -11.68
N GLN A 353 -8.61 -4.64 -11.41
CA GLN A 353 -8.87 -3.91 -10.16
C GLN A 353 -8.72 -4.84 -8.96
N GLY A 354 -9.38 -6.00 -8.95
CA GLY A 354 -9.29 -6.95 -7.85
C GLY A 354 -7.89 -7.52 -7.65
N THR A 355 -7.14 -7.72 -8.73
CA THR A 355 -5.74 -8.16 -8.68
C THR A 355 -4.84 -7.08 -8.08
N ALA A 356 -5.04 -5.81 -8.44
CA ALA A 356 -4.31 -4.70 -7.83
C ALA A 356 -4.60 -4.57 -6.32
N GLU A 357 -5.84 -4.82 -5.92
CA GLU A 357 -6.28 -4.81 -4.52
C GLU A 357 -5.73 -5.99 -3.69
N ARG A 358 -5.06 -6.98 -4.29
CA ARG A 358 -4.26 -7.97 -3.54
C ARG A 358 -3.07 -7.34 -2.81
N GLY A 359 -2.71 -6.11 -3.17
CA GLY A 359 -1.75 -5.27 -2.45
C GLY A 359 -0.34 -5.28 -3.03
N LEU A 360 0.54 -4.55 -2.35
CA LEU A 360 1.89 -4.25 -2.80
C LEU A 360 2.80 -5.47 -2.84
N SER A 361 2.60 -6.47 -1.97
CA SER A 361 3.44 -7.69 -1.96
C SER A 361 3.31 -8.48 -3.26
N LEU A 362 2.06 -8.70 -3.73
CA LEU A 362 1.84 -9.36 -5.02
C LEU A 362 2.40 -8.51 -6.15
N PHE A 363 2.13 -7.21 -6.12
CA PHE A 363 2.61 -6.31 -7.16
C PHE A 363 4.13 -6.35 -7.30
N TYR A 364 4.85 -6.28 -6.16
CA TYR A 364 6.30 -6.40 -6.16
C TYR A 364 6.79 -7.76 -6.64
N LYS A 365 6.13 -8.86 -6.25
CA LYS A 365 6.44 -10.22 -6.75
C LYS A 365 6.35 -10.26 -8.27
N VAL A 366 5.21 -9.84 -8.84
CA VAL A 366 4.97 -9.81 -10.30
C VAL A 366 6.04 -8.98 -11.02
N LEU A 367 6.42 -7.85 -10.42
CA LEU A 367 7.44 -6.96 -10.95
C LEU A 367 8.87 -7.55 -10.98
N CYS A 368 9.14 -8.60 -10.19
CA CYS A 368 10.44 -9.26 -10.10
C CYS A 368 10.53 -10.53 -10.96
N ILE A 369 9.41 -11.01 -11.50
CA ILE A 369 9.39 -12.20 -12.35
C ILE A 369 9.89 -11.82 -13.74
N ASN A 370 10.88 -12.56 -14.22
CA ASN A 370 11.43 -12.41 -15.58
C ASN A 370 11.07 -13.59 -16.49
N ASP A 371 10.75 -14.75 -15.90
CA ASP A 371 10.32 -15.93 -16.63
C ASP A 371 8.81 -15.86 -16.94
N HIS A 372 8.44 -16.23 -18.16
CA HIS A 372 7.06 -16.10 -18.61
C HIS A 372 6.13 -17.13 -17.95
N ASP A 373 6.59 -18.37 -17.77
CA ASP A 373 5.78 -19.43 -17.20
C ASP A 373 5.54 -19.17 -15.70
N ASP A 374 6.57 -18.73 -14.98
CA ASP A 374 6.46 -18.29 -13.58
C ASP A 374 5.47 -17.11 -13.43
N LEU A 375 5.41 -16.21 -14.43
CA LEU A 375 4.50 -15.07 -14.45
C LEU A 375 3.06 -15.56 -14.64
N VAL A 376 2.84 -16.45 -15.62
CA VAL A 376 1.52 -17.04 -15.89
C VAL A 376 1.02 -17.79 -14.65
N GLU A 377 1.83 -18.64 -14.04
CA GLU A 377 1.47 -19.40 -12.83
C GLU A 377 1.16 -18.45 -11.67
N THR A 378 2.03 -17.47 -11.41
CA THR A 378 1.81 -16.50 -10.33
C THR A 378 0.53 -15.71 -10.55
N MET A 379 0.22 -15.31 -11.78
CA MET A 379 -0.98 -14.55 -12.08
C MET A 379 -2.24 -15.42 -11.98
N ASP A 380 -2.23 -16.65 -12.47
CA ASP A 380 -3.35 -17.59 -12.36
C ASP A 380 -3.77 -17.80 -10.90
N ASP A 381 -2.80 -17.98 -10.01
CA ASP A 381 -3.02 -18.16 -8.56
C ASP A 381 -3.58 -16.91 -7.86
N ASN A 382 -3.28 -15.72 -8.39
CA ASN A 382 -3.46 -14.47 -7.65
C ASN A 382 -4.45 -13.49 -8.24
N MET A 383 -4.91 -13.70 -9.48
CA MET A 383 -5.95 -12.85 -10.05
C MET A 383 -7.24 -12.90 -9.22
N ALA A 384 -7.96 -11.79 -9.22
CA ALA A 384 -9.23 -11.69 -8.51
C ALA A 384 -10.24 -10.90 -9.34
N GLY A 385 -11.36 -11.54 -9.68
CA GLY A 385 -12.51 -10.90 -10.32
C GLY A 385 -13.41 -10.16 -9.33
N SER A 386 -12.84 -9.41 -8.40
CA SER A 386 -13.54 -8.58 -7.40
C SER A 386 -12.68 -7.40 -6.96
N GLY A 387 -12.89 -6.25 -7.58
CA GLY A 387 -12.29 -4.98 -7.18
C GLY A 387 -13.21 -3.81 -7.51
N GLY A 388 -13.05 -2.70 -6.81
CA GLY A 388 -13.94 -1.54 -6.96
C GLY A 388 -13.23 -0.19 -6.86
N TYR A 389 -11.90 -0.18 -6.77
CA TYR A 389 -11.13 1.04 -6.56
C TYR A 389 -11.46 2.15 -7.58
N GLU A 390 -11.50 1.85 -8.89
CA GLU A 390 -11.80 2.90 -9.88
C GLU A 390 -13.23 3.41 -9.79
N HIS A 391 -14.20 2.51 -9.52
CA HIS A 391 -15.59 2.90 -9.30
C HIS A 391 -15.73 3.81 -8.07
N ILE A 392 -14.99 3.52 -6.99
CA ILE A 392 -14.93 4.36 -5.79
C ILE A 392 -14.34 5.73 -6.14
N MET A 393 -13.28 5.76 -6.94
CA MET A 393 -12.59 6.99 -7.29
C MET A 393 -13.23 7.78 -8.44
N ASP A 394 -14.29 7.27 -9.07
CA ASP A 394 -14.90 7.90 -10.23
C ASP A 394 -15.60 9.23 -9.90
N THR A 395 -15.99 9.96 -10.95
CA THR A 395 -16.66 11.25 -10.79
C THR A 395 -18.06 11.15 -10.18
N THR A 396 -18.76 10.05 -10.42
CA THR A 396 -20.16 9.82 -10.04
C THR A 396 -20.26 9.52 -8.55
N THR A 397 -19.46 8.59 -8.06
CA THR A 397 -19.35 8.20 -6.66
C THR A 397 -18.88 9.37 -5.82
N GLN A 398 -17.87 10.13 -6.30
CA GLN A 398 -17.48 11.36 -5.62
C GLN A 398 -18.61 12.39 -5.55
N PHE A 399 -19.38 12.56 -6.62
CA PHE A 399 -20.54 13.46 -6.61
C PHE A 399 -21.61 12.99 -5.61
N ASN A 400 -21.98 11.71 -5.63
CA ASN A 400 -22.97 11.15 -4.70
C ASN A 400 -22.50 11.26 -3.25
N ARG A 401 -21.22 11.00 -3.00
CA ARG A 401 -20.61 11.17 -1.67
C ARG A 401 -20.68 12.62 -1.18
N ARG A 402 -20.61 13.63 -2.04
CA ARG A 402 -20.83 15.06 -1.66
C ARG A 402 -22.24 15.33 -1.18
N VAL A 403 -23.21 14.61 -1.70
CA VAL A 403 -24.61 14.74 -1.32
C VAL A 403 -24.92 13.97 -0.04
N GLU A 404 -24.42 12.74 0.06
CA GLU A 404 -24.71 11.81 1.16
C GLU A 404 -23.85 12.07 2.40
N TYR A 405 -22.56 12.38 2.19
CA TYR A 405 -21.54 12.55 3.23
C TYR A 405 -20.73 13.84 2.99
N PRO A 406 -21.35 15.03 3.17
CA PRO A 406 -20.64 16.30 3.01
C PRO A 406 -19.53 16.43 4.05
N GLN A 407 -18.36 16.92 3.62
CA GLN A 407 -17.17 17.09 4.45
C GLN A 407 -16.72 18.56 4.49
N GLU A 408 -15.89 18.91 5.47
CA GLU A 408 -15.35 20.27 5.62
C GLU A 408 -14.63 20.75 4.35
N GLY A 409 -13.92 19.85 3.66
CA GLY A 409 -13.26 20.16 2.38
C GLY A 409 -14.23 20.57 1.27
N ASP A 410 -15.45 20.05 1.25
CA ASP A 410 -16.45 20.45 0.25
C ASP A 410 -16.88 21.91 0.45
N LEU A 411 -17.03 22.33 1.71
CA LEU A 411 -17.36 23.72 2.07
C LEU A 411 -16.20 24.67 1.74
N ALA A 412 -14.96 24.28 2.07
CA ALA A 412 -13.78 25.09 1.76
C ALA A 412 -13.61 25.32 0.24
N GLU A 413 -13.95 24.33 -0.57
CA GLU A 413 -14.01 24.46 -2.03
C GLU A 413 -15.14 25.39 -2.49
N GLU A 414 -16.36 25.25 -1.94
CA GLU A 414 -17.51 26.10 -2.27
C GLU A 414 -17.20 27.58 -1.97
N TYR A 415 -16.57 27.86 -0.83
CA TYR A 415 -16.12 29.20 -0.44
C TYR A 415 -14.89 29.69 -1.22
N ARG A 416 -14.30 28.81 -2.05
CA ARG A 416 -13.10 29.10 -2.84
C ARG A 416 -11.95 29.61 -1.98
N GLU A 417 -11.76 28.96 -0.84
CA GLU A 417 -10.72 29.31 0.11
C GLU A 417 -9.35 29.37 -0.56
N ARG A 418 -8.48 30.26 -0.05
CA ARG A 418 -7.14 30.40 -0.59
C ARG A 418 -6.26 29.27 -0.07
N LEU A 419 -5.53 28.64 -0.98
CA LEU A 419 -4.55 27.61 -0.68
C LEU A 419 -3.21 27.98 -1.34
N PRO A 420 -2.48 28.97 -0.79
CA PRO A 420 -1.18 29.36 -1.33
C PRO A 420 -0.14 28.25 -1.08
N PHE A 421 0.87 28.18 -1.95
CA PHE A 421 1.99 27.29 -1.73
C PHE A 421 2.82 27.78 -0.54
N ALA A 422 2.93 26.94 0.49
CA ALA A 422 3.61 27.26 1.75
C ALA A 422 5.00 26.61 1.88
N GLY A 423 5.57 26.13 0.77
CA GLY A 423 6.78 25.32 0.75
C GLY A 423 6.49 23.82 0.71
N ASP A 424 7.52 23.03 0.45
CA ASP A 424 7.46 21.57 0.47
C ASP A 424 7.47 21.08 1.92
N ARG A 425 6.27 21.02 2.51
CA ARG A 425 6.01 20.56 3.87
C ARG A 425 5.06 19.38 3.83
N GLU A 426 5.04 18.61 4.92
CA GLU A 426 4.22 17.41 5.02
C GLU A 426 2.72 17.71 5.11
N ASP A 427 2.38 18.81 5.78
CA ASP A 427 1.01 19.28 6.04
C ASP A 427 0.47 20.22 4.94
N ALA A 428 1.27 20.49 3.91
CA ALA A 428 0.95 21.41 2.82
C ALA A 428 0.86 20.68 1.46
N PRO A 429 0.04 21.18 0.53
CA PRO A 429 0.00 20.64 -0.81
C PRO A 429 1.33 20.88 -1.56
N PRO A 430 1.74 19.95 -2.44
CA PRO A 430 2.87 20.17 -3.34
C PRO A 430 2.56 21.32 -4.32
N LEU A 431 3.61 21.95 -4.86
CA LEU A 431 3.45 23.10 -5.76
C LEU A 431 2.57 22.77 -6.99
N ALA A 432 2.68 21.56 -7.54
CA ALA A 432 1.90 21.15 -8.70
C ALA A 432 0.38 21.20 -8.42
N TRP A 433 -0.05 20.75 -7.24
CA TRP A 433 -1.45 20.82 -6.80
C TRP A 433 -1.94 22.27 -6.72
N VAL A 434 -1.13 23.14 -6.10
CA VAL A 434 -1.45 24.58 -5.98
C VAL A 434 -1.57 25.24 -7.37
N ILE A 435 -0.69 24.88 -8.32
CA ILE A 435 -0.73 25.39 -9.70
C ILE A 435 -1.97 24.87 -10.44
N MET A 436 -2.31 23.59 -10.27
CA MET A 436 -3.48 22.96 -10.90
C MET A 436 -4.76 23.73 -10.54
N TRP A 437 -4.91 24.06 -9.25
CA TRP A 437 -6.09 24.74 -8.70
C TRP A 437 -5.96 26.25 -8.54
N LYS A 438 -4.94 26.87 -9.18
CA LYS A 438 -4.73 28.34 -9.20
C LYS A 438 -4.69 28.97 -7.79
N GLY A 439 -4.08 28.28 -6.82
CA GLY A 439 -3.96 28.76 -5.45
C GLY A 439 -5.27 28.78 -4.66
N ARG A 440 -6.27 28.01 -5.09
CA ARG A 440 -7.53 27.81 -4.36
C ARG A 440 -7.59 26.38 -3.82
N TYR A 441 -8.31 26.22 -2.73
CA TYR A 441 -8.65 24.91 -2.21
C TYR A 441 -9.55 24.17 -3.23
N SER A 442 -9.29 22.88 -3.41
CA SER A 442 -10.17 21.99 -4.14
C SER A 442 -10.24 20.64 -3.43
N ASN A 443 -11.44 20.08 -3.40
CA ASN A 443 -11.76 18.74 -2.93
C ASN A 443 -12.10 17.79 -4.11
N TRP A 444 -11.69 18.14 -5.34
CA TRP A 444 -11.79 17.26 -6.51
C TRP A 444 -10.52 16.44 -6.65
N TYR A 445 -10.67 15.11 -6.69
CA TYR A 445 -9.60 14.13 -6.87
C TYR A 445 -10.11 12.97 -7.74
N GLY A 446 -9.41 11.85 -7.83
CA GLY A 446 -9.82 10.64 -8.55
C GLY A 446 -10.13 10.91 -10.01
N GLY A 447 -11.33 10.54 -10.45
CA GLY A 447 -11.81 10.67 -11.83
C GLY A 447 -11.85 12.12 -12.36
N TYR A 448 -11.76 13.13 -11.50
CA TYR A 448 -11.64 14.53 -11.93
C TYR A 448 -10.23 14.90 -12.39
N ILE A 449 -9.21 14.13 -12.00
CA ILE A 449 -7.82 14.38 -12.36
C ILE A 449 -7.42 13.51 -13.55
N PRO A 450 -6.92 14.10 -14.66
CA PRO A 450 -6.49 13.33 -15.81
C PRO A 450 -5.39 12.33 -15.49
N GLN A 451 -5.52 11.13 -16.05
CA GLN A 451 -4.60 10.01 -15.84
C GLN A 451 -3.14 10.37 -16.15
N VAL A 452 -2.90 11.25 -17.12
CA VAL A 452 -1.55 11.71 -17.50
C VAL A 452 -0.81 12.40 -16.35
N PHE A 453 -1.52 13.08 -15.44
CA PHE A 453 -0.90 13.71 -14.27
C PHE A 453 -0.51 12.67 -13.22
N LYS A 454 -1.39 11.71 -12.96
CA LYS A 454 -1.18 10.60 -12.03
C LYS A 454 0.02 9.76 -12.44
N LEU A 455 0.09 9.37 -13.71
CA LEU A 455 1.21 8.60 -14.28
C LEU A 455 2.55 9.35 -14.31
N ARG A 456 2.52 10.67 -14.12
CA ARG A 456 3.70 11.56 -13.98
C ARG A 456 4.02 11.87 -12.52
N GLY A 457 3.24 11.35 -11.57
CA GLY A 457 3.47 11.54 -10.15
C GLY A 457 3.44 13.00 -9.71
N TYR A 458 2.57 13.82 -10.32
CA TYR A 458 2.62 15.28 -10.16
C TYR A 458 2.55 15.76 -8.70
N VAL A 459 1.95 14.99 -7.80
CA VAL A 459 1.85 15.28 -6.36
C VAL A 459 3.09 14.91 -5.55
N PHE A 460 4.03 14.14 -6.10
CA PHE A 460 5.20 13.69 -5.33
C PHE A 460 6.33 14.73 -5.32
N TRP A 461 6.50 15.46 -6.42
CA TRP A 461 7.70 16.24 -6.67
C TRP A 461 7.74 17.57 -5.94
N ASP A 462 8.90 17.88 -5.37
CA ASP A 462 9.13 19.16 -4.70
C ASP A 462 9.16 20.30 -5.72
N ARG A 463 8.96 21.53 -5.22
CA ARG A 463 9.03 22.74 -6.04
C ARG A 463 10.33 22.83 -6.82
N GLU A 464 11.45 22.51 -6.19
CA GLU A 464 12.76 22.62 -6.82
C GLU A 464 12.84 21.72 -8.07
N ARG A 465 12.43 20.45 -7.94
CA ARG A 465 12.37 19.53 -9.07
C ARG A 465 11.36 20.00 -10.11
N LEU A 466 10.17 20.41 -9.70
CA LEU A 466 9.14 20.89 -10.61
C LEU A 466 9.58 22.12 -11.42
N VAL A 467 10.38 23.01 -10.84
CA VAL A 467 10.81 24.29 -11.46
C VAL A 467 12.11 24.16 -12.24
N LYS A 468 13.11 23.43 -11.71
CA LYS A 468 14.41 23.24 -12.36
C LYS A 468 14.32 22.32 -13.57
N GLU A 469 13.52 21.27 -13.42
CA GLU A 469 13.46 20.19 -14.39
C GLU A 469 12.32 20.46 -15.35
N ALA A 470 12.41 19.98 -16.59
CA ALA A 470 11.48 20.26 -17.69
C ALA A 470 10.02 19.76 -17.47
N ILE A 471 9.63 19.48 -16.22
CA ILE A 471 8.33 19.03 -15.75
C ILE A 471 7.30 20.16 -15.83
N LYS A 472 7.67 21.41 -15.53
CA LYS A 472 6.72 22.55 -15.47
C LYS A 472 6.02 22.83 -16.80
N GLY A 473 6.74 22.80 -17.92
CA GLY A 473 6.19 23.14 -19.24
C GLY A 473 5.10 22.17 -19.70
N PRO A 474 5.40 20.86 -19.80
CA PRO A 474 4.42 19.81 -20.07
C PRO A 474 3.27 19.79 -19.06
N PHE A 475 3.53 20.05 -17.77
CA PHE A 475 2.49 20.13 -16.75
C PHE A 475 1.53 21.30 -16.99
N LEU A 476 2.04 22.49 -17.30
CA LEU A 476 1.21 23.65 -17.59
C LEU A 476 0.38 23.48 -18.86
N ARG A 477 0.95 22.88 -19.92
CA ARG A 477 0.22 22.57 -21.17
C ARG A 477 -0.93 21.59 -20.93
N ALA A 478 -0.64 20.46 -20.27
CA ALA A 478 -1.68 19.48 -19.91
C ALA A 478 -2.78 20.10 -19.04
N ARG A 479 -2.44 21.05 -18.16
CA ARG A 479 -3.41 21.75 -17.31
C ARG A 479 -4.32 22.66 -18.15
N GLU A 480 -3.74 23.39 -19.10
CA GLU A 480 -4.50 24.29 -19.99
C GLU A 480 -5.50 23.52 -20.86
N GLU A 481 -5.10 22.36 -21.38
CA GLU A 481 -5.98 21.44 -22.11
C GLU A 481 -7.13 20.97 -21.22
N HIS A 482 -6.81 20.41 -20.04
CA HIS A 482 -7.83 19.92 -19.12
C HIS A 482 -8.83 21.00 -18.65
N GLN A 483 -8.36 22.24 -18.42
CA GLN A 483 -9.24 23.33 -17.99
C GLN A 483 -10.22 23.79 -19.08
N ARG A 484 -9.94 23.55 -20.36
CA ARG A 484 -10.92 23.81 -21.43
C ARG A 484 -12.09 22.86 -21.33
N ASP A 485 -11.83 21.61 -20.97
CA ASP A 485 -12.85 20.57 -20.88
C ASP A 485 -13.69 20.72 -19.59
N PHE A 486 -13.08 21.16 -18.49
CA PHE A 486 -13.75 21.37 -17.21
C PHE A 486 -14.75 22.56 -17.19
N ILE A 487 -14.62 23.51 -18.13
CA ILE A 487 -15.52 24.68 -18.22
C ILE A 487 -16.82 24.34 -18.98
N ILE A 488 -16.91 23.16 -19.61
CA ILE A 488 -18.05 22.76 -20.45
C ILE A 488 -19.11 21.96 -19.66
N VAL A 489 -18.81 21.54 -18.43
CA VAL A 489 -19.74 20.86 -17.50
C VAL A 489 -20.32 21.86 -16.52
#